data_AF-A0A4V2B3A3-F1
#
_entry.id   AF-A0A4V2B3A3-F1
#
_cell.length_a   1.000
_cell.length_b   1.000
_cell.length_c   1.000
_cell.angle_alpha   90.00
_cell.angle_beta   90.00
_cell.angle_gamma   90.00
#
_symmetry.space_group_name_H-M   'P 1'
#
loop_
_entity.id
_entity.type
_entity.pdbx_description
1 polymer ?
#
loop_
_entity_poly.entity_id
_entity_poly.type
_entity_poly.pdbx_seq_one_letter_code
_entity_poly.pdbx_strand_id
1 'polypeptide(L)'
;MGAASRITSGTNPQMIVDRLDELPTLPTIVYELSRVINDPMSSTGDVQKIMANDQSLTTKVLKLANSAYYAIPGGVSSLQRAIGYIGYDTIHQLVLSASIISALDAKSSADFDLTQFWKHAIGVAMAAETTARFVHYKTPSDLFTCGLVHDMG
;
A
#
# COMPACT_ATOMS: atom_id res chain seq x y z
N MET A 1 44.20 14.14 -32.03
CA MET A 1 44.38 13.60 -30.67
C MET A 1 43.55 14.44 -29.71
N GLY A 2 42.65 13.81 -28.94
CA GLY A 2 42.03 14.40 -27.76
C GLY A 2 40.66 15.07 -27.94
N ALA A 3 39.62 14.32 -28.36
CA ALA A 3 38.23 14.75 -28.17
C ALA A 3 37.63 13.98 -27.00
N ALA A 4 37.18 14.73 -26.01
CA ALA A 4 36.67 14.27 -24.73
C ALA A 4 35.50 13.28 -24.87
N SER A 5 35.72 12.06 -24.42
CA SER A 5 34.69 11.08 -24.09
C SER A 5 33.84 11.62 -22.93
N ARG A 6 32.65 12.15 -23.23
CA ARG A 6 31.62 12.46 -22.23
C ARG A 6 30.75 11.22 -22.05
N ILE A 7 30.80 10.69 -20.84
CA ILE A 7 29.90 9.70 -20.27
C ILE A 7 28.52 10.37 -20.08
N THR A 8 27.55 10.09 -20.95
CA THR A 8 26.11 10.29 -20.68
C THR A 8 25.29 9.22 -21.40
N SER A 9 25.21 8.04 -20.82
CA SER A 9 24.31 6.94 -21.20
C SER A 9 23.69 6.42 -19.90
N GLY A 10 22.40 6.17 -19.75
CA GLY A 10 21.28 6.32 -20.66
C GLY A 10 19.98 6.07 -19.89
N THR A 11 19.04 7.00 -20.00
CA THR A 11 17.64 6.72 -19.68
C THR A 11 16.82 7.49 -20.71
N ASN A 12 16.35 6.78 -21.73
CA ASN A 12 15.48 7.36 -22.75
C ASN A 12 14.10 7.57 -22.12
N PRO A 13 13.57 8.81 -22.04
CA PRO A 13 12.26 9.07 -21.42
C PRO A 13 11.14 8.22 -22.01
N GLN A 14 11.19 7.90 -23.31
CA GLN A 14 10.25 6.99 -23.94
C GLN A 14 10.24 5.58 -23.30
N MET A 15 11.39 5.04 -22.90
CA MET A 15 11.45 3.71 -22.26
C MET A 15 10.78 3.67 -20.88
N ILE A 16 10.77 4.80 -20.16
CA ILE A 16 10.06 4.89 -18.87
C ILE A 16 8.55 4.90 -19.11
N VAL A 17 8.11 5.60 -20.15
CA VAL A 17 6.68 5.67 -20.52
C VAL A 17 6.18 4.33 -21.01
N ASP A 18 6.96 3.62 -21.84
CA ASP A 18 6.58 2.29 -22.35
C ASP A 18 6.44 1.24 -21.24
N ARG A 19 7.12 1.43 -20.09
CA ARG A 19 6.99 0.57 -18.91
C ARG A 19 5.78 0.88 -18.04
N LEU A 20 5.10 2.01 -18.23
CA LEU A 20 3.83 2.29 -17.53
C LEU A 20 2.76 1.28 -17.93
N ASP A 21 2.77 0.79 -19.17
CA ASP A 21 1.86 -0.25 -19.65
C ASP A 21 2.13 -1.63 -19.02
N GLU A 22 3.29 -1.81 -18.39
CA GLU A 22 3.64 -3.00 -17.62
C GLU A 22 3.15 -2.93 -16.16
N LEU A 23 2.65 -1.79 -15.68
CA LEU A 23 2.05 -1.72 -14.35
C LEU A 23 0.73 -2.51 -14.33
N PRO A 24 0.49 -3.36 -13.32
CA PRO A 24 -0.77 -4.06 -13.22
C PRO A 24 -1.90 -3.05 -13.00
N THR A 25 -3.01 -3.25 -13.72
CA THR A 25 -4.23 -2.49 -13.50
C THR A 25 -4.69 -2.66 -12.06
N LEU A 26 -5.06 -1.55 -11.41
CA LEU A 26 -5.61 -1.57 -10.06
C LEU A 26 -6.82 -2.52 -10.01
N PRO A 27 -6.85 -3.53 -9.12
CA PRO A 27 -7.97 -4.44 -9.00
C PRO A 27 -9.28 -3.68 -8.73
N THR A 28 -10.41 -4.17 -9.27
CA THR A 28 -11.74 -3.54 -9.11
C THR A 28 -12.09 -3.29 -7.65
N ILE A 29 -11.66 -4.17 -6.74
CA ILE A 29 -11.87 -4.03 -5.30
C ILE A 29 -11.22 -2.76 -4.72
N VAL A 30 -10.06 -2.33 -5.24
CA VAL A 30 -9.37 -1.10 -4.80
C VAL A 30 -10.15 0.13 -5.21
N TYR A 31 -10.70 0.11 -6.42
CA TYR A 31 -11.53 1.19 -6.94
C TYR A 31 -12.81 1.34 -6.11
N GLU A 32 -13.50 0.23 -5.85
CA GLU A 32 -14.72 0.23 -5.03
C GLU A 32 -14.44 0.67 -3.58
N LEU A 33 -13.33 0.22 -2.98
CA LEU A 33 -12.90 0.66 -1.65
C LEU A 33 -12.55 2.15 -1.62
N SER A 34 -11.79 2.63 -2.61
CA SER A 34 -11.45 4.04 -2.72
C SER A 34 -12.71 4.90 -2.87
N ARG A 35 -13.71 4.44 -3.63
CA ARG A 35 -15.01 5.12 -3.73
C ARG A 35 -15.76 5.19 -2.41
N VAL A 36 -15.86 4.06 -1.70
CA VAL A 36 -16.54 4.00 -0.40
C VAL A 36 -15.78 4.77 0.67
N ILE A 37 -14.47 4.91 0.56
CA ILE A 37 -13.72 5.61 1.62
C ILE A 37 -13.66 7.12 1.38
N ASN A 38 -13.65 7.55 0.12
CA ASN A 38 -13.74 8.97 -0.20
C ASN A 38 -15.18 9.53 -0.11
N ASP A 39 -16.16 8.68 0.15
CA ASP A 39 -17.54 9.10 0.37
C ASP A 39 -17.79 9.43 1.86
N PRO A 40 -18.05 10.70 2.22
CA PRO A 40 -18.29 11.10 3.60
C PRO A 40 -19.56 10.48 4.22
N MET A 41 -20.45 9.89 3.42
CA MET A 41 -21.65 9.20 3.89
C MET A 41 -21.45 7.69 4.10
N SER A 42 -20.29 7.16 3.71
CA SER A 42 -20.03 5.73 3.77
C SER A 42 -19.72 5.25 5.18
N SER A 43 -20.12 4.01 5.46
CA SER A 43 -19.98 3.40 6.78
C SER A 43 -18.91 2.30 6.80
N THR A 44 -18.50 1.93 8.02
CA THR A 44 -17.72 0.70 8.27
C THR A 44 -18.37 -0.55 7.64
N GLY A 45 -19.70 -0.60 7.61
CA GLY A 45 -20.43 -1.72 7.00
C GLY A 45 -20.25 -1.81 5.50
N ASP A 46 -19.99 -0.70 4.80
CA ASP A 46 -19.83 -0.69 3.34
C ASP A 46 -18.45 -1.20 2.94
N VAL A 47 -17.40 -0.83 3.70
CA VAL A 47 -16.07 -1.43 3.59
C VAL A 47 -16.14 -2.94 3.83
N GLN A 48 -16.86 -3.37 4.86
CA GLN A 48 -17.02 -4.80 5.13
C GLN A 48 -17.72 -5.56 4.02
N LYS A 49 -18.77 -5.00 3.40
CA LYS A 49 -19.45 -5.64 2.26
C LYS A 49 -18.51 -5.83 1.09
N ILE A 50 -17.69 -4.82 0.78
CA ILE A 50 -16.72 -4.92 -0.31
C ILE A 50 -15.67 -5.98 0.00
N MET A 51 -15.09 -5.91 1.21
CA MET A 51 -14.03 -6.81 1.63
C MET A 51 -14.49 -8.25 1.85
N ALA A 52 -15.76 -8.47 2.22
CA ALA A 52 -16.33 -9.81 2.35
C ALA A 52 -16.28 -10.62 1.06
N ASN A 53 -16.23 -9.96 -0.11
CA ASN A 53 -16.10 -10.64 -1.40
C ASN A 53 -14.66 -11.07 -1.72
N ASP A 54 -13.66 -10.58 -0.97
CA ASP A 54 -12.25 -10.95 -1.13
C ASP A 54 -11.63 -11.37 0.20
N GLN A 55 -11.71 -12.67 0.45
CA GLN A 55 -11.14 -13.32 1.63
C GLN A 55 -9.60 -13.15 1.70
N SER A 56 -8.92 -13.10 0.55
CA SER A 56 -7.47 -12.98 0.48
C SER A 56 -7.03 -11.61 0.96
N LEU A 57 -7.64 -10.56 0.39
CA LEU A 57 -7.39 -9.17 0.79
C LEU A 57 -7.74 -8.94 2.26
N THR A 58 -8.90 -9.44 2.71
CA THR A 58 -9.31 -9.34 4.11
C THR A 58 -8.29 -9.98 5.05
N THR A 59 -7.76 -11.16 4.70
CA THR A 59 -6.74 -11.83 5.51
C THR A 59 -5.44 -11.04 5.57
N LYS A 60 -5.00 -10.45 4.45
CA LYS A 60 -3.81 -9.59 4.40
C LYS A 60 -3.98 -8.37 5.30
N VAL A 61 -5.14 -7.70 5.23
CA VAL A 61 -5.46 -6.53 6.08
C VAL A 61 -5.50 -6.90 7.56
N LEU A 62 -6.13 -8.02 7.94
CA LEU A 62 -6.14 -8.47 9.33
C LEU A 62 -4.75 -8.85 9.84
N LYS A 63 -3.88 -9.43 9.00
CA LYS A 63 -2.47 -9.67 9.36
C LYS A 63 -1.72 -8.37 9.64
N LEU A 64 -1.92 -7.35 8.80
CA LEU A 64 -1.32 -6.03 9.00
C LEU A 64 -1.85 -5.36 10.27
N ALA A 65 -3.17 -5.41 10.51
CA ALA A 65 -3.79 -4.88 11.72
C ALA A 65 -3.29 -5.58 13.00
N ASN A 66 -2.98 -6.87 12.93
CA ASN A 66 -2.40 -7.64 14.03
C ASN A 66 -0.87 -7.50 14.16
N SER A 67 -0.23 -6.64 13.37
CA SER A 67 1.21 -6.40 13.49
C SER A 67 1.55 -5.75 14.83
N ALA A 68 2.80 -5.94 15.26
CA ALA A 68 3.32 -5.34 16.50
C ALA A 68 3.20 -3.80 16.50
N TYR A 69 3.11 -3.16 15.33
CA TYR A 69 2.96 -1.72 15.18
C TYR A 69 1.64 -1.19 15.76
N TYR A 70 0.53 -1.87 15.47
CA TYR A 70 -0.79 -1.46 15.98
C TYR A 70 -1.08 -1.99 17.38
N ALA A 71 -0.28 -2.96 17.85
CA ALA A 71 -0.28 -3.46 19.22
C ALA A 71 -1.68 -3.79 19.79
N ILE A 72 -2.57 -4.36 18.96
CA ILE A 72 -3.96 -4.63 19.36
C ILE A 72 -4.01 -5.77 20.39
N PRO A 73 -4.51 -5.54 21.62
CA PRO A 73 -4.57 -6.56 22.66
C PRO A 73 -5.44 -7.77 22.27
N GLY A 74 -4.84 -8.96 22.32
CA GLY A 74 -5.51 -10.22 21.94
C GLY A 74 -5.83 -10.37 20.45
N GLY A 75 -5.35 -9.44 19.61
CA GLY A 75 -5.57 -9.43 18.17
C GLY A 75 -7.03 -9.21 17.74
N VAL A 76 -7.23 -9.23 16.43
CA VAL A 76 -8.51 -9.07 15.76
C VAL A 76 -8.71 -10.13 14.68
N SER A 77 -9.93 -10.67 14.60
CA SER A 77 -10.36 -11.64 13.60
C SER A 77 -11.45 -11.09 12.66
N SER A 78 -11.89 -9.85 12.86
CA SER A 78 -12.92 -9.19 12.05
C SER A 78 -12.56 -7.75 11.76
N LEU A 79 -12.97 -7.26 10.58
CA LEU A 79 -12.77 -5.87 10.16
C LEU A 79 -13.47 -4.89 11.10
N GLN A 80 -14.67 -5.22 11.60
CA GLN A 80 -15.38 -4.37 12.55
C GLN A 80 -14.54 -4.10 13.81
N ARG A 81 -13.93 -5.16 14.35
CA ARG A 81 -13.09 -5.06 15.54
C ARG A 81 -11.79 -4.33 15.21
N ALA A 82 -11.19 -4.58 14.05
CA ALA A 82 -10.00 -3.85 13.59
C ALA A 82 -10.28 -2.34 13.49
N ILE A 83 -11.36 -1.95 12.82
CA ILE A 83 -11.81 -0.55 12.69
C ILE A 83 -12.06 0.09 14.05
N GLY A 84 -12.67 -0.65 14.99
CA GLY A 84 -12.89 -0.16 16.36
C GLY A 84 -11.60 0.13 17.13
N TYR A 85 -10.49 -0.54 16.83
CA TYR A 85 -9.20 -0.33 17.50
C TYR A 85 -8.31 0.71 16.83
N ILE A 86 -8.15 0.63 15.50
CA ILE A 86 -7.16 1.46 14.78
C ILE A 86 -7.80 2.56 13.91
N GLY A 87 -9.13 2.62 13.86
CA GLY A 87 -9.87 3.64 13.12
C GLY A 87 -10.07 3.31 11.64
N TYR A 88 -10.97 4.07 11.02
CA TYR A 88 -11.38 3.88 9.63
C TYR A 88 -10.27 4.26 8.63
N ASP A 89 -9.61 5.40 8.86
CA ASP A 89 -8.56 5.91 7.97
C ASP A 89 -7.35 4.97 7.89
N THR A 90 -7.00 4.33 9.00
CA THR A 90 -5.92 3.35 9.05
C THR A 90 -6.30 2.09 8.28
N ILE A 91 -7.53 1.60 8.45
CA ILE A 91 -8.01 0.42 7.73
C ILE A 91 -8.03 0.69 6.23
N HIS A 92 -8.45 1.88 5.80
CA HIS A 92 -8.35 2.29 4.41
C HIS A 92 -6.94 2.18 3.86
N GLN A 93 -5.96 2.76 4.56
CA GLN A 93 -4.56 2.68 4.14
C GLN A 93 -4.08 1.24 4.05
N LEU A 94 -4.43 0.39 5.03
CA LEU A 94 -4.08 -1.02 5.00
C LEU A 94 -4.70 -1.76 3.81
N VAL A 95 -5.94 -1.43 3.45
CA VAL A 95 -6.64 -2.04 2.32
C VAL A 95 -6.04 -1.62 0.99
N LEU A 96 -5.78 -0.33 0.79
CA LEU A 96 -5.07 0.18 -0.38
C LEU A 96 -3.71 -0.51 -0.50
N SER A 97 -2.99 -0.61 0.61
CA SER A 97 -1.67 -1.24 0.66
C SER A 97 -1.73 -2.71 0.28
N ALA A 98 -2.60 -3.48 0.93
CA ALA A 98 -2.78 -4.91 0.67
C ALA A 98 -3.26 -5.19 -0.76
N SER A 99 -3.96 -4.24 -1.36
CA SER A 99 -4.43 -4.36 -2.73
C SER A 99 -3.35 -4.07 -3.76
N ILE A 100 -2.53 -3.04 -3.55
CA ILE A 100 -1.33 -2.77 -4.37
C ILE A 100 -0.39 -3.98 -4.27
N ILE A 101 -0.22 -4.52 -3.06
CA ILE A 101 0.53 -5.76 -2.82
C ILE A 101 0.03 -6.90 -3.70
N SER A 102 -1.28 -7.12 -3.70
CA SER A 102 -1.89 -8.22 -4.45
C SER A 102 -1.83 -8.03 -5.97
N ALA A 103 -1.88 -6.78 -6.44
CA ALA A 103 -1.76 -6.45 -7.86
C ALA A 103 -0.33 -6.72 -8.38
N LEU A 104 0.69 -6.39 -7.59
CA LEU A 104 2.10 -6.61 -7.96
C LEU A 104 2.53 -8.08 -7.78
N ASP A 105 2.02 -8.80 -6.77
CA ASP A 105 2.28 -10.24 -6.57
C ASP A 105 1.92 -11.06 -7.83
N ALA A 106 0.94 -10.64 -8.63
CA ALA A 106 0.50 -11.36 -9.82
C ALA A 106 1.52 -11.37 -10.98
N LYS A 107 2.56 -10.52 -10.94
CA LYS A 107 3.56 -10.37 -12.01
C LYS A 107 4.98 -10.81 -11.63
N SER A 108 5.20 -11.37 -10.44
CA SER A 108 6.58 -11.61 -9.97
C SER A 108 7.26 -12.80 -10.64
N SER A 109 8.50 -12.59 -11.09
CA SER A 109 9.43 -13.64 -11.50
C SER A 109 9.95 -14.42 -10.28
N ALA A 110 10.31 -15.70 -10.49
CA ALA A 110 10.71 -16.63 -9.43
C ALA A 110 11.96 -16.20 -8.62
N ASP A 111 12.71 -15.20 -9.09
CA ASP A 111 13.96 -14.72 -8.48
C ASP A 111 13.79 -13.51 -7.53
N PHE A 112 12.58 -12.95 -7.39
CA PHE A 112 12.35 -11.77 -6.54
C PHE A 112 11.71 -12.16 -5.20
N ASP A 113 12.40 -11.87 -4.08
CA ASP A 113 11.85 -12.06 -2.73
C ASP A 113 10.85 -10.96 -2.39
N LEU A 114 9.60 -11.15 -2.86
CA LEU A 114 8.48 -10.24 -2.56
C LEU A 114 8.25 -10.07 -1.08
N THR A 115 8.52 -11.10 -0.27
CA THR A 115 8.29 -11.02 1.17
C THR A 115 9.21 -9.98 1.80
N GLN A 116 10.48 -9.94 1.39
CA GLN A 116 11.43 -8.95 1.87
C GLN A 116 11.16 -7.57 1.31
N PHE A 117 10.80 -7.46 0.03
CA PHE A 117 10.36 -6.20 -0.56
C PHE A 117 9.18 -5.60 0.21
N TRP A 118 8.15 -6.39 0.48
CA TRP A 118 6.97 -5.91 1.20
C TRP A 118 7.25 -5.55 2.65
N LYS A 119 8.10 -6.31 3.35
CA LYS A 119 8.54 -5.94 4.70
C LYS A 119 9.27 -4.60 4.72
N HIS A 120 10.14 -4.35 3.73
CA HIS A 120 10.82 -3.07 3.56
C HIS A 120 9.82 -1.95 3.28
N ALA A 121 8.97 -2.10 2.26
CA ALA A 121 7.96 -1.11 1.89
C ALA A 121 7.03 -0.74 3.05
N ILE A 122 6.52 -1.75 3.79
CA ILE A 122 5.67 -1.53 4.97
C ILE A 122 6.48 -0.88 6.10
N GLY A 123 7.73 -1.30 6.32
CA GLY A 123 8.63 -0.70 7.31
C GLY A 123 8.86 0.79 7.05
N VAL A 124 9.14 1.17 5.80
CA VAL A 124 9.32 2.55 5.37
C VAL A 124 8.01 3.33 5.50
N ALA A 125 6.87 2.76 5.09
CA ALA A 125 5.55 3.36 5.26
C ALA A 125 5.26 3.71 6.74
N MET A 126 5.47 2.76 7.66
CA MET A 126 5.27 2.98 9.09
C MET A 126 6.24 4.03 9.66
N ALA A 127 7.51 4.01 9.24
CA ALA A 127 8.50 4.99 9.67
C ALA A 127 8.15 6.40 9.18
N ALA A 128 7.74 6.53 7.92
CA ALA A 128 7.32 7.79 7.32
C ALA A 128 6.08 8.36 8.03
N GLU A 129 5.08 7.53 8.27
CA GLU A 129 3.85 7.90 8.98
C GLU A 129 4.14 8.32 10.45
N THR A 130 4.98 7.55 11.14
CA THR A 130 5.38 7.85 12.53
C THR A 130 6.14 9.17 12.62
N THR A 131 7.06 9.40 11.68
CA THR A 131 7.81 10.66 11.59
C THR A 131 6.88 11.82 11.29
N ALA A 132 5.94 11.64 10.35
CA ALA A 132 4.94 12.65 9.99
C ALA A 132 4.06 13.04 11.20
N ARG A 133 3.64 12.06 12.01
CA ARG A 133 2.94 12.33 13.28
C ARG A 133 3.81 13.10 14.27
N PHE A 134 5.07 12.71 14.43
CA PHE A 134 5.99 13.34 15.37
C PHE A 134 6.23 14.83 15.04
N VAL A 135 6.28 15.19 13.76
CA VAL A 135 6.47 16.58 13.31
C VAL A 135 5.16 17.33 13.09
N HIS A 136 4.02 16.76 13.49
CA HIS A 136 2.68 17.35 13.30
C HIS A 136 2.36 17.68 11.83
N TYR A 137 2.78 16.83 10.90
CA TYR A 137 2.40 16.95 9.50
C TYR A 137 0.88 16.77 9.33
N LYS A 138 0.27 17.52 8.41
CA LYS A 138 -1.19 17.56 8.26
C LYS A 138 -1.80 16.22 7.84
N THR A 139 -1.10 15.43 7.03
CA THR A 139 -1.61 14.17 6.48
C THR A 139 -0.60 13.02 6.63
N PRO A 140 -0.38 12.50 7.86
CA PRO A 140 0.54 11.38 8.09
C PRO A 140 0.18 10.13 7.27
N SER A 141 -1.12 9.92 7.06
CA SER A 141 -1.71 8.89 6.20
C SER A 141 -1.11 8.85 4.80
N ASP A 142 -0.91 10.02 4.20
CA ASP A 142 -0.42 10.13 2.83
C ASP A 142 1.04 9.69 2.77
N LEU A 143 1.81 9.99 3.82
CA LEU A 143 3.21 9.59 3.93
C LEU A 143 3.36 8.07 4.13
N PHE A 144 2.40 7.42 4.79
CA PHE A 144 2.33 5.96 4.82
C PHE A 144 2.17 5.41 3.39
N THR A 145 1.22 5.92 2.63
CA THR A 145 1.00 5.50 1.24
C THR A 145 2.24 5.77 0.38
N CYS A 146 2.87 6.95 0.49
CA CYS A 146 4.11 7.27 -0.20
C CYS A 146 5.24 6.29 0.16
N GLY A 147 5.45 6.00 1.44
CA GLY A 147 6.47 5.06 1.89
C GLY A 147 6.22 3.62 1.42
N LEU A 148 4.97 3.23 1.24
CA LEU A 148 4.63 1.92 0.70
C LEU A 148 4.99 1.81 -0.79
N VAL A 149 4.73 2.87 -1.57
CA VAL A 149 4.91 2.85 -3.03
C VAL A 149 6.27 3.36 -3.51
N HIS A 150 7.15 3.78 -2.58
CA HIS A 150 8.38 4.52 -2.93
C HIS A 150 9.34 3.76 -3.85
N ASP A 151 9.39 2.43 -3.73
CA ASP A 151 10.28 1.55 -4.51
C ASP A 151 9.53 0.81 -5.64
N MET A 152 8.39 1.33 -6.11
CA MET A 152 7.58 0.74 -7.21
C MET A 152 8.00 1.19 -8.62
N GLY A 153 9.23 1.70 -8.79
CA GLY A 153 9.76 2.26 -10.05
C GLY A 153 10.80 1.40 -10.74
#